data_AF-A0A6G2RRA0-F1
#
_entry.id   AF-A0A6G2RRA0-F1
#
_cell.length_a   1.000
_cell.length_b   1.000
_cell.length_c   1.000
_cell.angle_alpha   90.00
_cell.angle_beta   90.00
_cell.angle_gamma   90.00
#
_symmetry.space_group_name_H-M   'P 1'
#
loop_
_entity.id
_entity.type
_entity.pdbx_description
1 polymer ?
#
loop_
_entity_poly.entity_id
_entity_poly.type
_entity_poly.pdbx_seq_one_letter_code
_entity_poly.pdbx_strand_id
1 'polypeptide(L)'
;MSQGCALPVISDGPLSPTLLPRANRALARATRHLLNTQRDNGSWLADPAPRITETALCTLALARSPLPGAGRAAERGKAWLAAGAAPPQDHHPVAHAVETALLSLALNTGEPVDVSDPAFADPALSARARLLQAVALHTARPTRGGTGPAALRARLAAAVAAPQRLKRWTQVELWSAHALVEFHFGDRNAARRAARMIADQQSPSGDFFANPVSTALAALALQAAAPGTAA
;
A
#
# COMPACT_ATOMS: atom_id res chain seq x y z
N MET A 1 -26.54 17.84 27.24
CA MET A 1 -25.85 18.70 26.26
C MET A 1 -24.43 18.16 26.09
N SER A 2 -24.21 17.25 25.13
CA SER A 2 -22.88 16.70 24.87
C SER A 2 -22.39 17.20 23.51
N GLN A 3 -21.24 17.86 23.54
CA GLN A 3 -20.59 18.46 22.38
C GLN A 3 -20.18 17.36 21.38
N GLY A 4 -20.64 17.51 20.14
CA GLY A 4 -20.29 16.64 19.04
C GLY A 4 -18.82 16.80 18.68
N CYS A 5 -18.08 15.69 18.71
CA CYS A 5 -16.73 15.61 18.16
C CYS A 5 -16.85 15.73 16.63
N ALA A 6 -16.47 16.89 16.09
CA ALA A 6 -16.49 17.15 14.66
C ALA A 6 -15.49 16.23 13.95
N LEU A 7 -16.00 15.43 13.01
CA LEU A 7 -15.19 14.63 12.10
C LEU A 7 -14.32 15.55 11.22
N PRO A 8 -13.09 15.16 10.87
CA PRO A 8 -12.27 15.95 9.96
C PRO A 8 -12.90 15.95 8.56
N VAL A 9 -13.50 17.08 8.20
CA VAL A 9 -13.88 17.40 6.82
C VAL A 9 -12.60 17.62 6.02
N ILE A 10 -12.45 16.91 4.90
CA ILE A 10 -11.34 17.16 3.97
C ILE A 10 -11.61 18.50 3.31
N SER A 11 -10.96 19.55 3.80
CA SER A 11 -11.07 20.90 3.25
C SER A 11 -10.39 20.97 1.88
N ASP A 12 -11.09 21.52 0.89
CA ASP A 12 -10.59 21.83 -0.46
C ASP A 12 -9.66 23.06 -0.51
N GLY A 13 -9.19 23.54 0.65
CA GLY A 13 -8.27 24.66 0.74
C GLY A 13 -6.93 24.40 0.04
N PRO A 14 -6.21 25.47 -0.36
CA PRO A 14 -4.90 25.35 -0.96
C PRO A 14 -3.97 24.51 -0.08
N LEU A 15 -3.28 23.53 -0.70
CA LEU A 15 -2.36 22.63 0.00
C LEU A 15 -1.30 23.45 0.73
N SER A 16 -1.22 23.28 2.06
CA SER A 16 -0.22 23.98 2.87
C SER A 16 1.21 23.68 2.36
N PRO A 17 2.11 24.69 2.30
CA PRO A 17 3.50 24.49 1.90
C PRO A 17 4.26 23.49 2.80
N THR A 18 3.70 23.13 3.95
CA THR A 18 4.28 22.17 4.91
C THR A 18 3.99 20.68 4.60
N LEU A 19 3.10 20.39 3.64
CA LEU A 19 2.64 19.02 3.37
C LEU A 19 3.72 18.14 2.74
N LEU A 20 4.47 18.67 1.78
CA LEU A 20 5.51 17.91 1.08
C LEU A 20 6.67 17.52 2.03
N PRO A 21 7.22 18.43 2.87
CA PRO A 21 8.22 18.04 3.87
C PRO A 21 7.72 16.98 4.87
N ARG A 22 6.44 17.04 5.26
CA ARG A 22 5.85 16.06 6.19
C ARG A 22 5.73 14.68 5.54
N ALA A 23 5.22 14.61 4.31
CA ALA A 23 5.13 13.36 3.55
C ALA A 23 6.53 12.75 3.30
N ASN A 24 7.52 13.57 2.95
CA ASN A 24 8.91 13.11 2.75
C ASN A 24 9.52 12.55 4.05
N ARG A 25 9.30 13.22 5.19
CA ARG A 25 9.75 12.70 6.50
C ARG A 25 9.07 11.38 6.85
N ALA A 26 7.76 11.30 6.61
CA ALA A 26 7.01 10.07 6.85
C ALA A 26 7.53 8.92 5.97
N LEU A 27 7.77 9.18 4.69
CA LEU A 27 8.38 8.23 3.76
C LEU A 27 9.74 7.76 4.27
N ALA A 28 10.64 8.69 4.59
CA ALA A 28 11.99 8.33 5.04
C ALA A 28 11.98 7.49 6.32
N ARG A 29 11.01 7.70 7.22
CA ARG A 29 10.83 6.89 8.43
C ARG A 29 10.24 5.51 8.13
N ALA A 30 9.23 5.44 7.25
CA ALA A 30 8.64 4.17 6.83
C ALA A 30 9.66 3.30 6.09
N THR A 31 10.43 3.87 5.16
CA THR A 31 11.49 3.15 4.47
C THR A 31 12.57 2.67 5.43
N ARG A 32 13.04 3.50 6.37
CA ARG A 32 13.99 3.05 7.40
C ARG A 32 13.43 1.93 8.26
N HIS A 33 12.15 2.00 8.63
CA HIS A 33 11.50 0.92 9.36
C HIS A 33 11.50 -0.39 8.55
N LEU A 34 11.13 -0.34 7.27
CA LEU A 34 11.18 -1.52 6.39
C LEU A 34 12.61 -2.08 6.29
N LEU A 35 13.63 -1.23 6.13
CA LEU A 35 15.03 -1.67 6.09
C LEU A 35 15.44 -2.39 7.39
N ASN A 36 15.08 -1.82 8.54
CA ASN A 36 15.46 -2.34 9.86
C ASN A 36 14.72 -3.63 10.25
N THR A 37 13.60 -3.94 9.59
CA THR A 37 12.75 -5.10 9.90
C THR A 37 12.90 -6.24 8.89
N GLN A 38 13.74 -6.06 7.86
CA GLN A 38 14.10 -7.15 6.97
C GLN A 38 15.01 -8.15 7.69
N ARG A 39 14.65 -9.43 7.66
CA ARG A 39 15.44 -10.52 8.25
C ARG A 39 16.67 -10.82 7.41
N ASP A 40 17.61 -11.57 7.96
CA ASP A 40 18.86 -11.97 7.29
C ASP A 40 18.64 -12.82 6.03
N ASN A 41 17.54 -13.59 6.00
CA ASN A 41 17.14 -14.35 4.82
C ASN A 41 16.43 -13.53 3.72
N GLY A 42 16.24 -12.22 3.91
CA GLY A 42 15.61 -11.32 2.94
C GLY A 42 14.09 -11.16 3.08
N SER A 43 13.43 -11.96 3.92
CA SER A 43 11.99 -11.83 4.20
C SER A 43 11.69 -10.70 5.19
N TRP A 44 10.43 -10.25 5.24
CA TRP A 44 9.96 -9.32 6.27
C TRP A 44 9.24 -10.03 7.40
N LEU A 45 9.32 -9.43 8.59
CA LEU A 45 8.68 -9.96 9.79
C LEU A 45 7.16 -10.02 9.62
N ALA A 46 6.62 -11.22 9.74
CA ALA A 46 5.22 -11.51 9.95
C ALA A 46 5.14 -12.64 10.99
N ASP A 47 4.21 -12.54 11.94
CA ASP A 47 3.94 -13.61 12.90
C ASP A 47 2.84 -14.52 12.34
N PRO A 48 2.97 -15.86 12.48
CA PRO A 48 4.02 -16.60 13.16
C PRO A 48 5.28 -16.86 12.29
N ALA A 49 5.22 -16.62 10.99
CA ALA A 49 6.31 -16.88 10.03
C ALA A 49 6.24 -15.89 8.86
N PRO A 50 7.34 -15.63 8.12
CA PRO A 50 7.30 -14.74 6.97
C PRO A 50 6.32 -15.25 5.91
N ARG A 51 5.65 -14.31 5.25
CA ARG A 51 4.63 -14.57 4.23
C ARG A 51 4.90 -13.79 2.95
N ILE A 52 4.29 -14.25 1.86
CA ILE A 52 4.45 -13.64 0.54
C ILE A 52 3.86 -12.23 0.55
N THR A 53 2.67 -12.05 1.11
CA THR A 53 1.96 -10.75 1.11
C THR A 53 2.86 -9.60 1.60
N GLU A 54 3.43 -9.75 2.79
CA GLU A 54 4.28 -8.77 3.45
C GLU A 54 5.59 -8.59 2.68
N THR A 55 6.27 -9.69 2.35
CA THR A 55 7.58 -9.64 1.70
C THR A 55 7.48 -9.02 0.30
N ALA A 56 6.45 -9.36 -0.47
CA ALA A 56 6.21 -8.81 -1.80
C ALA A 56 5.90 -7.31 -1.73
N LEU A 57 5.03 -6.86 -0.83
CA LEU A 57 4.71 -5.44 -0.69
C LEU A 57 5.92 -4.62 -0.21
N CYS A 58 6.68 -5.13 0.76
CA CYS A 58 7.91 -4.46 1.22
C CYS A 58 8.95 -4.38 0.10
N THR A 59 9.10 -5.45 -0.69
CA THR A 59 9.98 -5.50 -1.87
C THR A 59 9.58 -4.45 -2.90
N LEU A 60 8.29 -4.37 -3.24
CA LEU A 60 7.75 -3.37 -4.16
C LEU A 60 7.99 -1.94 -3.65
N ALA A 61 7.75 -1.70 -2.37
CA ALA A 61 7.95 -0.39 -1.74
C ALA A 61 9.43 0.04 -1.76
N LEU A 62 10.35 -0.87 -1.53
CA LEU A 62 11.79 -0.57 -1.49
C LEU A 62 12.42 -0.49 -2.88
N ALA A 63 11.94 -1.26 -3.85
CA ALA A 63 12.44 -1.21 -5.23
C ALA A 63 12.29 0.17 -5.90
N ARG A 64 11.33 0.97 -5.42
CA ARG A 64 11.05 2.33 -5.91
C ARG A 64 11.56 3.42 -4.98
N SER A 65 12.10 3.05 -3.81
CA SER A 65 12.54 4.02 -2.81
C SER A 65 13.90 4.62 -3.19
N PRO A 66 14.05 5.96 -3.09
CA PRO A 66 15.33 6.62 -3.33
C PRO A 66 16.33 6.52 -2.17
N LEU A 67 15.95 5.94 -1.02
CA LEU A 67 16.85 5.88 0.14
C LEU A 67 18.00 4.89 -0.06
N PRO A 68 19.22 5.21 0.43
CA PRO A 68 20.35 4.28 0.43
C PRO A 68 20.00 2.93 1.06
N GLY A 69 20.44 1.85 0.41
CA GLY A 69 20.20 0.48 0.86
C GLY A 69 18.86 -0.12 0.43
N ALA A 70 17.87 0.69 0.03
CA ALA A 70 16.55 0.20 -0.40
C ALA A 70 16.62 -0.76 -1.59
N GLY A 71 17.44 -0.44 -2.60
CA GLY A 71 17.65 -1.33 -3.76
C GLY A 71 18.21 -2.70 -3.35
N ARG A 72 19.23 -2.75 -2.48
CA ARG A 72 19.80 -4.04 -2.02
C ARG A 72 18.79 -4.84 -1.19
N ALA A 73 18.04 -4.17 -0.33
CA ALA A 73 16.98 -4.81 0.46
C ALA A 73 15.88 -5.37 -0.45
N ALA A 74 15.47 -4.64 -1.48
CA ALA A 74 14.52 -5.11 -2.48
C ALA A 74 15.03 -6.36 -3.22
N GLU A 75 16.30 -6.38 -3.64
CA GLU A 75 16.89 -7.55 -4.30
C GLU A 75 16.94 -8.78 -3.38
N ARG A 76 17.25 -8.61 -2.09
CA ARG A 76 17.18 -9.71 -1.11
C ARG A 76 15.74 -10.23 -0.93
N GLY A 77 14.75 -9.33 -0.95
CA GLY A 77 13.34 -9.68 -0.92
C GLY A 77 12.92 -10.49 -2.16
N LYS A 78 13.33 -10.05 -3.35
CA LYS A 78 13.11 -10.80 -4.60
C LYS A 78 13.77 -12.17 -4.56
N ALA A 79 15.01 -12.27 -4.07
CA ALA A 79 15.71 -13.55 -3.96
C ALA A 79 14.95 -14.53 -3.05
N TRP A 80 14.46 -14.07 -1.90
CA TRP A 80 13.64 -14.89 -1.00
C TRP A 80 12.34 -15.37 -1.67
N LEU A 81 11.65 -14.46 -2.37
CA LEU A 81 10.40 -14.76 -3.10
C LEU A 81 10.64 -15.76 -4.25
N ALA A 82 11.70 -15.56 -5.03
CA ALA A 82 12.06 -16.42 -6.17
C ALA A 82 12.54 -17.81 -5.74
N ALA A 83 13.15 -17.92 -4.54
CA ALA A 83 13.54 -19.20 -3.97
C ALA A 83 12.36 -20.09 -3.57
N GLY A 84 11.11 -19.58 -3.63
CA GLY A 84 9.92 -20.34 -3.23
C GLY A 84 9.89 -20.68 -1.74
N ALA A 85 10.53 -19.84 -0.91
CA ALA A 85 10.70 -20.10 0.53
C ALA A 85 9.38 -20.17 1.32
N ALA A 86 8.28 -19.64 0.76
CA ALA A 86 6.92 -19.87 1.23
C ALA A 86 6.00 -20.10 0.03
N PRO A 87 5.10 -21.11 0.06
CA PRO A 87 4.07 -21.25 -0.94
C PRO A 87 2.94 -20.23 -0.72
N PRO A 88 2.22 -19.81 -1.78
CA PRO A 88 0.97 -19.08 -1.64
C PRO A 88 -0.01 -19.85 -0.75
N GLN A 89 -0.72 -19.11 0.10
CA GLN A 89 -1.73 -19.65 0.99
C GLN A 89 -2.83 -20.40 0.23
N ASP A 90 -3.13 -21.63 0.65
CA ASP A 90 -4.09 -22.54 0.00
C ASP A 90 -5.43 -22.68 0.76
N HIS A 91 -5.51 -22.13 1.98
CA HIS A 91 -6.71 -22.20 2.81
C HIS A 91 -7.93 -21.45 2.23
N HIS A 92 -7.72 -20.52 1.28
CA HIS A 92 -8.81 -19.78 0.64
C HIS A 92 -8.40 -19.29 -0.77
N PRO A 93 -9.27 -19.41 -1.80
CA PRO A 93 -8.95 -18.99 -3.18
C PRO A 93 -8.48 -17.53 -3.28
N VAL A 94 -9.13 -16.60 -2.58
CA VAL A 94 -8.69 -15.19 -2.53
C VAL A 94 -7.30 -15.02 -1.92
N ALA A 95 -6.97 -15.74 -0.85
CA ALA A 95 -5.63 -15.64 -0.25
C ALA A 95 -4.57 -16.11 -1.24
N HIS A 96 -4.82 -17.24 -1.90
CA HIS A 96 -3.98 -17.76 -2.97
C HIS A 96 -3.79 -16.75 -4.11
N ALA A 97 -4.90 -16.21 -4.62
CA ALA A 97 -4.89 -15.25 -5.72
C ALA A 97 -4.12 -13.96 -5.36
N VAL A 98 -4.34 -13.44 -4.14
CA VAL A 98 -3.63 -12.25 -3.65
C VAL A 98 -2.13 -12.49 -3.55
N GLU A 99 -1.71 -13.61 -2.95
CA GLU A 99 -0.27 -13.91 -2.81
C GLU A 99 0.39 -14.19 -4.15
N THR A 100 -0.25 -14.95 -5.03
CA THR A 100 0.24 -15.20 -6.39
C THR A 100 0.41 -13.90 -7.19
N ALA A 101 -0.56 -12.99 -7.11
CA ALA A 101 -0.48 -11.71 -7.79
C ALA A 101 0.57 -10.77 -7.18
N LEU A 102 0.70 -10.72 -5.86
CA LEU A 102 1.74 -9.91 -5.21
C LEU A 102 3.14 -10.45 -5.50
N LEU A 103 3.30 -11.78 -5.51
CA LEU A 103 4.53 -12.45 -5.91
C LEU A 103 4.93 -12.07 -7.33
N SER A 104 4.00 -12.17 -8.29
CA SER A 104 4.26 -11.86 -9.69
C SER A 104 4.60 -10.37 -9.89
N LEU A 105 3.90 -9.47 -9.20
CA LEU A 105 4.19 -8.04 -9.18
C LEU A 105 5.60 -7.75 -8.63
N ALA A 106 5.96 -8.33 -7.49
CA ALA A 106 7.25 -8.08 -6.84
C ALA A 106 8.44 -8.64 -7.64
N LEU A 107 8.27 -9.78 -8.29
CA LEU A 107 9.28 -10.37 -9.19
C LEU A 107 9.24 -9.78 -10.60
N ASN A 108 8.25 -8.93 -10.90
CA ASN A 108 7.94 -8.44 -12.24
C ASN A 108 7.80 -9.58 -13.27
N THR A 109 7.17 -10.69 -12.86
CA THR A 109 6.93 -11.86 -13.70
C THR A 109 5.45 -11.97 -14.05
N GLY A 110 5.13 -12.80 -15.04
CA GLY A 110 3.77 -13.29 -15.29
C GLY A 110 2.85 -12.38 -16.11
N GLU A 111 1.57 -12.74 -16.06
CA GLU A 111 0.43 -12.23 -16.82
C GLU A 111 -0.24 -11.01 -16.13
N PRO A 112 -1.34 -10.45 -16.67
CA PRO A 112 -2.19 -9.53 -15.94
C PRO A 112 -2.60 -10.05 -14.55
N VAL A 113 -2.74 -9.15 -13.59
CA VAL A 113 -3.23 -9.46 -12.24
C VAL A 113 -4.69 -9.88 -12.31
N ASP A 114 -5.00 -11.12 -11.94
CA ASP A 114 -6.34 -11.67 -12.01
C ASP A 114 -7.12 -11.44 -10.71
N VAL A 115 -8.23 -10.72 -10.79
CA VAL A 115 -9.20 -10.49 -9.72
C VAL A 115 -10.61 -10.87 -10.17
N SER A 116 -10.72 -11.82 -11.11
CA SER A 116 -11.99 -12.31 -11.65
C SER A 116 -12.66 -13.39 -10.79
N ASP A 117 -11.96 -13.95 -9.79
CA ASP A 117 -12.50 -14.97 -8.89
C ASP A 117 -13.80 -14.47 -8.22
N PRO A 118 -14.92 -15.21 -8.29
CA PRO A 118 -16.19 -14.81 -7.70
C PRO A 118 -16.12 -14.51 -6.19
N ALA A 119 -15.17 -15.11 -5.46
CA ALA A 119 -15.00 -14.85 -4.04
C ALA A 119 -14.60 -13.40 -3.74
N PHE A 120 -14.07 -12.65 -4.70
CA PHE A 120 -13.85 -11.21 -4.55
C PHE A 120 -15.14 -10.37 -4.56
N ALA A 121 -16.28 -10.95 -4.91
CA ALA A 121 -17.58 -10.30 -4.78
C ALA A 121 -18.06 -10.22 -3.32
N ASP A 122 -17.50 -11.03 -2.41
CA ASP A 122 -17.79 -10.94 -0.98
C ASP A 122 -17.36 -9.55 -0.45
N PRO A 123 -18.26 -8.79 0.20
CA PRO A 123 -17.93 -7.50 0.80
C PRO A 123 -16.67 -7.51 1.68
N ALA A 124 -16.45 -8.57 2.46
CA ALA A 124 -15.30 -8.73 3.33
C ALA A 124 -13.97 -8.88 2.57
N LEU A 125 -14.01 -9.47 1.37
CA LEU A 125 -12.82 -9.75 0.55
C LEU A 125 -12.63 -8.74 -0.57
N SER A 126 -13.68 -8.00 -0.95
CA SER A 126 -13.64 -6.98 -2.00
C SER A 126 -12.61 -5.87 -1.74
N ALA A 127 -12.26 -5.61 -0.48
CA ALA A 127 -11.20 -4.66 -0.12
C ALA A 127 -9.82 -5.12 -0.60
N ARG A 128 -9.55 -6.44 -0.56
CA ARG A 128 -8.29 -7.01 -1.05
C ARG A 128 -8.18 -6.92 -2.56
N ALA A 129 -9.27 -7.17 -3.30
CA ALA A 129 -9.30 -6.91 -4.75
C ALA A 129 -8.97 -5.46 -5.07
N ARG A 130 -9.63 -4.49 -4.41
CA ARG A 130 -9.37 -3.06 -4.64
C ARG A 130 -7.91 -2.66 -4.37
N LEU A 131 -7.32 -3.18 -3.30
CA LEU A 131 -5.90 -2.96 -2.97
C LEU A 131 -5.00 -3.52 -4.06
N LEU A 132 -5.24 -4.77 -4.48
CA LEU A 132 -4.44 -5.43 -5.50
C LEU A 132 -4.53 -4.71 -6.85
N GLN A 133 -5.74 -4.27 -7.25
CA GLN A 133 -5.93 -3.45 -8.45
C GLN A 133 -5.21 -2.10 -8.36
N ALA A 134 -5.22 -1.43 -7.20
CA ALA A 134 -4.50 -0.17 -7.01
C ALA A 134 -2.97 -0.35 -7.13
N VAL A 135 -2.42 -1.42 -6.57
CA VAL A 135 -0.99 -1.76 -6.70
C VAL A 135 -0.65 -2.13 -8.15
N ALA A 136 -1.49 -2.91 -8.83
CA ALA A 136 -1.32 -3.25 -10.24
C ALA A 136 -1.30 -1.99 -11.13
N LEU A 137 -2.25 -1.06 -10.95
CA LEU A 137 -2.27 0.21 -11.66
C LEU A 137 -1.02 1.06 -11.40
N HIS A 138 -0.56 1.11 -10.15
CA HIS A 138 0.65 1.85 -9.80
C HIS A 138 1.92 1.27 -10.44
N THR A 139 1.96 -0.06 -10.61
CA THR A 139 3.06 -0.79 -11.24
C THR A 139 2.89 -0.95 -12.76
N ALA A 140 1.90 -0.28 -13.35
CA ALA A 140 1.54 -0.38 -14.77
C ALA A 140 1.25 -1.82 -15.24
N ARG A 141 0.79 -2.70 -14.33
CA ARG A 141 0.38 -4.06 -14.61
C ARG A 141 -1.12 -4.08 -14.95
N PRO A 142 -1.54 -4.63 -16.11
CA PRO A 142 -2.96 -4.79 -16.40
C PRO A 142 -3.65 -5.70 -15.39
N THR A 143 -4.97 -5.51 -15.21
CA THR A 143 -5.80 -6.39 -14.38
C THR A 143 -6.84 -7.11 -15.24
N ARG A 144 -7.09 -8.38 -14.94
CA ARG A 144 -8.23 -9.15 -15.49
C ARG A 144 -9.33 -9.23 -14.43
N GLY A 145 -10.58 -9.00 -14.82
CA GLY A 145 -11.70 -8.93 -13.88
C GLY A 145 -11.71 -7.66 -13.02
N GLY A 146 -12.48 -7.69 -11.93
CA GLY A 146 -12.62 -6.56 -11.01
C GLY A 146 -13.31 -5.35 -11.66
N THR A 147 -13.09 -4.16 -11.08
CA THR A 147 -13.59 -2.91 -11.66
C THR A 147 -12.58 -2.22 -12.54
N GLY A 148 -13.02 -1.61 -13.64
CA GLY A 148 -12.17 -0.74 -14.44
C GLY A 148 -11.56 0.43 -13.63
N PRO A 149 -10.45 1.04 -14.08
CA PRO A 149 -9.69 2.02 -13.30
C PRO A 149 -10.53 3.22 -12.81
N ALA A 150 -11.41 3.75 -13.66
CA ALA A 150 -12.28 4.87 -13.30
C ALA A 150 -13.32 4.49 -12.23
N ALA A 151 -13.90 3.29 -12.33
CA ALA A 151 -14.84 2.77 -11.33
C ALA A 151 -14.13 2.46 -10.01
N LEU A 152 -12.91 1.94 -10.05
CA LEU A 152 -12.07 1.76 -8.86
C LEU A 152 -11.81 3.10 -8.17
N ARG A 153 -11.41 4.12 -8.94
CA ARG A 153 -11.20 5.49 -8.43
C ARG A 153 -12.44 6.02 -7.70
N ALA A 154 -13.61 5.96 -8.35
CA ALA A 154 -14.86 6.43 -7.77
C ALA A 154 -15.23 5.67 -6.48
N ARG A 155 -15.06 4.35 -6.45
CA ARG A 155 -15.32 3.52 -5.26
C ARG A 155 -14.39 3.85 -4.10
N LEU A 156 -13.10 4.05 -4.36
CA LEU A 156 -12.14 4.43 -3.32
C LEU A 156 -12.44 5.83 -2.79
N ALA A 157 -12.74 6.81 -3.66
CA ALA A 157 -13.13 8.15 -3.24
C ALA A 157 -14.40 8.13 -2.36
N ALA A 158 -15.42 7.37 -2.75
CA ALA A 158 -16.63 7.20 -1.94
C ALA A 158 -16.34 6.55 -0.58
N ALA A 159 -15.49 5.52 -0.55
CA ALA A 159 -15.09 4.87 0.70
C ALA A 159 -14.29 5.79 1.63
N VAL A 160 -13.45 6.67 1.09
CA VAL A 160 -12.70 7.68 1.87
C VAL A 160 -13.63 8.74 2.46
N ALA A 161 -14.68 9.13 1.73
CA ALA A 161 -15.68 10.10 2.19
C ALA A 161 -16.71 9.51 3.18
N ALA A 162 -16.82 8.18 3.26
CA ALA A 162 -17.83 7.53 4.08
C ALA A 162 -17.56 7.73 5.58
N PRO A 163 -18.59 8.01 6.41
CA PRO A 163 -18.44 8.24 7.86
C PRO A 163 -18.17 6.95 8.67
N GLN A 164 -17.91 5.82 8.00
CA GLN A 164 -17.75 4.52 8.66
C GLN A 164 -16.48 4.46 9.50
N ARG A 165 -16.60 3.91 10.71
CA ARG A 165 -15.49 3.74 11.64
C ARG A 165 -14.68 2.48 11.30
N LEU A 166 -13.77 2.62 10.34
CA LEU A 166 -12.78 1.59 10.04
C LEU A 166 -11.72 1.48 11.15
N LYS A 167 -11.11 0.30 11.29
CA LYS A 167 -9.88 0.16 12.10
C LYS A 167 -8.79 1.05 11.50
N ARG A 168 -7.92 1.63 12.35
CA ARG A 168 -6.93 2.64 11.92
C ARG A 168 -5.98 2.16 10.82
N TRP A 169 -5.48 0.93 10.92
CA TRP A 169 -4.67 0.29 9.87
C TRP A 169 -5.42 0.12 8.55
N THR A 170 -6.70 -0.30 8.58
CA THR A 170 -7.56 -0.37 7.40
C THR A 170 -7.79 1.01 6.75
N GLN A 171 -7.82 2.10 7.55
CA GLN A 171 -7.88 3.45 7.00
C GLN A 171 -6.60 3.80 6.23
N VAL A 172 -5.42 3.46 6.77
CA VAL A 172 -4.14 3.68 6.08
C VAL A 172 -4.08 2.91 4.77
N GLU A 173 -4.54 1.65 4.75
CA GLU A 173 -4.60 0.85 3.52
C GLU A 173 -5.54 1.47 2.47
N LEU A 174 -6.72 1.94 2.90
CA LEU A 174 -7.67 2.63 2.03
C LEU A 174 -7.10 3.92 1.45
N TRP A 175 -6.50 4.77 2.28
CA TRP A 175 -5.88 6.02 1.82
C TRP A 175 -4.68 5.75 0.93
N SER A 176 -3.92 4.68 1.18
CA SER A 176 -2.80 4.27 0.33
C SER A 176 -3.31 3.86 -1.06
N ALA A 177 -4.33 3.01 -1.13
CA ALA A 177 -4.95 2.62 -2.40
C ALA A 177 -5.49 3.84 -3.16
N HIS A 178 -6.19 4.74 -2.46
CA HIS A 178 -6.72 5.97 -3.05
C HIS A 178 -5.58 6.86 -3.60
N ALA A 179 -4.52 7.09 -2.83
CA ALA A 179 -3.38 7.91 -3.27
C ALA A 179 -2.71 7.34 -4.54
N LEU A 180 -2.54 6.01 -4.62
CA LEU A 180 -1.96 5.34 -5.77
C LEU A 180 -2.81 5.50 -7.03
N VAL A 181 -4.13 5.37 -6.89
CA VAL A 181 -5.07 5.55 -8.02
C VAL A 181 -5.15 7.00 -8.45
N GLU A 182 -5.24 7.95 -7.52
CA GLU A 182 -5.25 9.40 -7.86
C GLU A 182 -3.96 9.81 -8.57
N PHE A 183 -2.81 9.29 -8.14
CA PHE A 183 -1.54 9.49 -8.84
C PHE A 183 -1.58 8.98 -10.28
N HIS A 184 -2.14 7.78 -10.52
CA HIS A 184 -2.27 7.20 -11.86
C HIS A 184 -3.10 8.10 -12.78
N PHE A 185 -4.19 8.69 -12.27
CA PHE A 185 -5.03 9.63 -13.01
C PHE A 185 -4.45 11.05 -13.10
N GLY A 186 -3.27 11.31 -12.54
CA GLY A 186 -2.61 12.62 -12.57
C GLY A 186 -3.13 13.63 -11.54
N ASP A 187 -4.07 13.25 -10.66
CA ASP A 187 -4.57 14.12 -9.59
C ASP A 187 -3.60 14.16 -8.41
N ARG A 188 -2.57 14.99 -8.55
CA ARG A 188 -1.52 15.18 -7.54
C ARG A 188 -2.06 15.76 -6.24
N ASN A 189 -3.15 16.53 -6.29
CA ASN A 189 -3.68 17.17 -5.10
C ASN A 189 -4.42 16.16 -4.22
N ALA A 190 -5.28 15.32 -4.82
CA ALA A 190 -5.94 14.25 -4.11
C ALA A 190 -4.93 13.24 -3.54
N ALA A 191 -3.93 12.85 -4.33
CA ALA A 191 -2.86 11.97 -3.85
C ALA A 191 -2.10 12.56 -2.65
N ARG A 192 -1.76 13.86 -2.68
CA ARG A 192 -1.08 14.56 -1.57
C ARG A 192 -1.95 14.68 -0.32
N ARG A 193 -3.27 14.89 -0.45
CA ARG A 193 -4.20 14.90 0.69
C ARG A 193 -4.24 13.54 1.37
N ALA A 194 -4.37 12.46 0.60
CA ALA A 194 -4.32 11.10 1.13
C ALA A 194 -2.96 10.81 1.81
N ALA A 195 -1.85 11.23 1.20
CA ALA A 195 -0.51 11.11 1.78
C ALA A 195 -0.35 11.84 3.11
N ARG A 196 -0.96 13.02 3.27
CA ARG A 196 -1.02 13.72 4.56
C ARG A 196 -1.74 12.88 5.62
N MET A 197 -2.92 12.36 5.27
CA MET A 197 -3.73 11.56 6.19
C MET A 197 -3.00 10.28 6.61
N ILE A 198 -2.28 9.65 5.68
CA ILE A 198 -1.35 8.56 5.98
C ILE A 198 -0.29 9.04 6.97
N ALA A 199 0.47 10.08 6.65
CA ALA A 199 1.56 10.58 7.50
C ALA A 199 1.11 10.91 8.94
N ASP A 200 -0.14 11.36 9.12
CA ASP A 200 -0.72 11.67 10.42
C ASP A 200 -1.01 10.42 11.30
N GLN A 201 -1.01 9.23 10.71
CA GLN A 201 -1.16 7.95 11.44
C GLN A 201 0.17 7.27 11.78
N GLN A 202 1.31 7.81 11.32
CA GLN A 202 2.61 7.15 11.51
C GLN A 202 3.01 7.12 12.99
N SER A 203 3.49 5.97 13.45
CA SER A 203 4.00 5.80 14.81
C SER A 203 5.33 6.56 15.03
N PRO A 204 5.82 6.68 16.28
CA PRO A 204 7.18 7.12 16.58
C PRO A 204 8.29 6.22 15.99
N SER A 205 8.04 4.93 15.81
CA SER A 205 8.97 3.97 15.19
C SER A 205 8.97 3.99 13.65
N GLY A 206 8.09 4.78 13.03
CA GLY A 206 8.03 4.96 11.58
C GLY A 206 7.13 3.96 10.85
N ASP A 207 6.61 2.96 11.55
CA ASP A 207 5.62 2.01 11.05
C ASP A 207 4.19 2.55 11.13
N PHE A 208 3.27 1.73 10.62
CA PHE A 208 1.85 1.93 10.72
C PHE A 208 1.23 0.72 11.43
N PHE A 209 1.01 0.87 12.74
CA PHE A 209 0.32 -0.09 13.60
C PHE A 209 1.00 -1.45 13.76
N ALA A 210 2.33 -1.46 13.79
CA ALA A 210 3.18 -2.65 13.77
C ALA A 210 2.82 -3.64 12.65
N ASN A 211 2.22 -3.12 11.57
CA ASN A 211 1.75 -3.92 10.46
C ASN A 211 2.65 -3.70 9.22
N PRO A 212 3.39 -4.72 8.77
CA PRO A 212 4.26 -4.62 7.60
C PRO A 212 3.48 -4.33 6.30
N VAL A 213 2.28 -4.90 6.11
CA VAL A 213 1.42 -4.66 4.95
C VAL A 213 1.03 -3.19 4.89
N SER A 214 0.48 -2.66 5.98
CA SER A 214 0.06 -1.25 6.03
C SER A 214 1.24 -0.30 5.88
N THR A 215 2.42 -0.66 6.43
CA THR A 215 3.64 0.14 6.32
C THR A 215 4.19 0.17 4.90
N ALA A 216 4.20 -0.96 4.20
CA ALA A 216 4.65 -1.03 2.82
C ALA A 216 3.71 -0.27 1.86
N LEU A 217 2.40 -0.41 2.03
CA LEU A 217 1.40 0.33 1.25
C LEU A 217 1.50 1.84 1.48
N ALA A 218 1.66 2.27 2.74
CA ALA A 218 1.90 3.66 3.08
C ALA A 218 3.18 4.19 2.42
N ALA A 219 4.27 3.43 2.44
CA ALA A 219 5.52 3.81 1.79
C ALA A 219 5.35 3.98 0.26
N LEU A 220 4.67 3.05 -0.41
CA LEU A 220 4.36 3.18 -1.85
C LEU A 220 3.53 4.44 -2.15
N ALA A 221 2.47 4.67 -1.38
CA ALA A 221 1.59 5.82 -1.55
C ALA A 221 2.31 7.15 -1.30
N LEU A 222 3.15 7.22 -0.27
CA LEU A 222 3.95 8.41 0.05
C LEU A 222 4.98 8.69 -1.06
N GLN A 223 5.65 7.67 -1.61
CA GLN A 223 6.57 7.82 -2.75
C GLN A 223 5.85 8.35 -3.98
N ALA A 224 4.66 7.83 -4.28
CA ALA A 224 3.88 8.28 -5.42
C ALA A 224 3.44 9.75 -5.25
N ALA A 225 2.85 10.10 -4.10
CA ALA A 225 2.29 11.43 -3.88
C ALA A 225 3.35 12.53 -3.67
N ALA A 226 4.54 12.16 -3.19
CA ALA A 226 5.62 13.06 -2.84
C ALA A 226 6.97 12.49 -3.29
N PRO A 227 7.28 12.51 -4.61
CA PRO A 227 8.55 12.01 -5.14
C PRO A 227 9.74 12.92 -4.80
N GLY A 228 9.67 13.71 -3.73
CA GLY A 228 10.74 14.59 -3.30
C GLY A 228 11.95 13.77 -2.91
N THR A 229 13.05 13.98 -3.67
CA THR A 229 14.44 13.59 -3.38
C THR A 229 14.62 13.18 -1.92
N ALA A 230 14.58 11.87 -1.64
CA ALA A 230 15.23 11.42 -0.42
C ALA A 230 16.69 11.80 -0.60
N ALA A 231 17.09 12.84 0.12
CA ALA A 231 18.47 13.24 0.28
C ALA A 231 19.25 12.10 0.94
#